data_AF-A0A6G0XYD6-F1
#
_entry.id   AF-A0A6G0XYD6-F1
#
_cell.length_a   1.000
_cell.length_b   1.000
_cell.length_c   1.000
_cell.angle_alpha   90.00
_cell.angle_beta   90.00
_cell.angle_gamma   90.00
#
_symmetry.space_group_name_H-M   'P 1'
#
loop_
_entity.id
_entity.type
_entity.pdbx_description
1 polymer ?
#
loop_
_entity_poly.entity_id
_entity_poly.type
_entity_poly.pdbx_seq_one_letter_code
_entity_poly.pdbx_strand_id
1 'polypeptide(L)'
;MADAAENEKNLGNEEFNAKNYDQAIHHYTEAIKLAPNNHIYYSNRSAAYGALNKWEKAEQDAKECVRLNPSFKKGLLRLANAQRQLGKNDEAMATMALANGGSVPAKRTKQETSAPLPQSVQKELQELQPQFQSLHRELETIESKLGTFSREKKRIQLTKEELAALPSDTRTYSSIGKMFLEMTPEENTARLDGNSRSMDDQIAALEARKQYLERQKVSLESNISELLAQCKT
;
A
#
# COMPACT_ATOMS: atom_id res chain seq x y z
N MET A 1 -21.24 -25.95 -9.27
CA MET A 1 -20.89 -25.61 -7.85
C MET A 1 -20.27 -24.23 -7.74
N ALA A 2 -19.34 -23.82 -8.63
CA ALA A 2 -18.79 -22.47 -8.66
C ALA A 2 -19.87 -21.38 -8.81
N ASP A 3 -20.87 -21.60 -9.67
CA ASP A 3 -21.94 -20.61 -9.91
C ASP A 3 -22.84 -20.38 -8.69
N ALA A 4 -23.07 -21.42 -7.88
CA ALA A 4 -23.85 -21.30 -6.65
C ALA A 4 -23.08 -20.50 -5.57
N ALA A 5 -21.77 -20.74 -5.42
CA ALA A 5 -20.94 -19.98 -4.49
C ALA A 5 -20.82 -18.50 -4.90
N GLU A 6 -20.73 -18.23 -6.21
CA GLU A 6 -20.66 -16.87 -6.73
C GLU A 6 -21.98 -16.12 -6.56
N ASN A 7 -23.12 -16.82 -6.69
CA ASN A 7 -24.43 -16.26 -6.38
C ASN A 7 -24.56 -15.88 -4.90
N GLU A 8 -24.17 -16.76 -3.98
CA GLU A 8 -24.14 -16.46 -2.54
C GLU A 8 -23.21 -15.27 -2.24
N LYS A 9 -22.05 -15.18 -2.89
CA LYS A 9 -21.17 -14.02 -2.75
C LYS A 9 -21.83 -12.73 -3.26
N ASN A 10 -22.58 -12.77 -4.36
CA ASN A 10 -23.30 -11.60 -4.87
C ASN A 10 -24.40 -11.15 -3.92
N LEU A 11 -25.23 -12.07 -3.40
CA LEU A 11 -26.23 -11.77 -2.37
C LEU A 11 -25.57 -11.18 -1.12
N GLY A 12 -24.46 -11.76 -0.68
CA GLY A 12 -23.69 -11.21 0.44
C GLY A 12 -23.18 -9.77 0.18
N ASN A 13 -22.80 -9.45 -1.05
CA ASN A 13 -22.40 -8.09 -1.42
C ASN A 13 -23.58 -7.11 -1.42
N GLU A 14 -24.75 -7.54 -1.89
CA GLU A 14 -25.99 -6.74 -1.88
C GLU A 14 -26.39 -6.40 -0.44
N GLU A 15 -26.44 -7.41 0.44
CA GLU A 15 -26.73 -7.20 1.87
C GLU A 15 -25.66 -6.33 2.56
N PHE A 16 -24.39 -6.51 2.19
CA PHE A 16 -23.31 -5.67 2.70
C PHE A 16 -23.49 -4.19 2.31
N ASN A 17 -23.88 -3.92 1.05
CA ASN A 17 -24.16 -2.57 0.57
C ASN A 17 -25.42 -1.98 1.22
N ALA A 18 -26.41 -2.82 1.53
CA ALA A 18 -27.59 -2.46 2.31
C ALA A 18 -27.28 -2.24 3.82
N LYS A 19 -26.04 -2.46 4.25
CA LYS A 19 -25.57 -2.41 5.66
C LYS A 19 -26.18 -3.50 6.56
N ASN A 20 -26.77 -4.54 5.97
CA ASN A 20 -27.28 -5.72 6.68
C ASN A 20 -26.15 -6.73 6.90
N TYR A 21 -25.19 -6.37 7.76
CA TYR A 21 -23.94 -7.11 7.88
C TYR A 21 -24.09 -8.55 8.38
N ASP A 22 -25.07 -8.85 9.25
CA ASP A 22 -25.30 -10.22 9.71
C ASP A 22 -25.83 -11.12 8.57
N GLN A 23 -26.67 -10.60 7.66
CA GLN A 23 -27.11 -11.35 6.47
C GLN A 23 -25.99 -11.49 5.45
N ALA A 24 -25.17 -10.45 5.26
CA ALA A 24 -23.97 -10.55 4.45
C ALA A 24 -23.03 -11.67 4.96
N ILE A 25 -22.83 -11.78 6.28
CA ILE A 25 -22.05 -12.85 6.90
C ILE A 25 -22.64 -14.23 6.62
N HIS A 26 -23.96 -14.36 6.68
CA HIS A 26 -24.66 -15.62 6.37
C HIS A 26 -24.34 -16.06 4.94
N HIS A 27 -24.61 -15.21 3.95
CA HIS A 27 -24.35 -15.51 2.54
C HIS A 27 -22.87 -15.80 2.24
N TYR A 28 -21.93 -15.01 2.79
CA TYR A 28 -20.51 -15.33 2.63
C TYR A 28 -20.12 -16.67 3.29
N THR A 29 -20.80 -17.07 4.37
CA THR A 29 -20.55 -18.36 5.01
C THR A 29 -21.04 -19.51 4.14
N GLU A 30 -22.20 -19.38 3.50
CA GLU A 30 -22.66 -20.36 2.52
C GLU A 30 -21.73 -20.42 1.30
N ALA A 31 -21.28 -19.27 0.79
CA ALA A 31 -20.27 -19.23 -0.28
C ALA A 31 -18.96 -19.96 0.09
N ILE A 32 -18.50 -19.81 1.34
CA ILE A 32 -17.31 -20.50 1.86
C ILE A 32 -17.55 -22.02 1.98
N LYS A 33 -18.74 -22.46 2.42
CA LYS A 33 -19.06 -23.91 2.46
C LYS A 33 -19.02 -24.53 1.07
N LEU A 34 -19.49 -23.80 0.06
CA LEU A 34 -19.52 -24.28 -1.33
C LEU A 34 -18.13 -24.24 -2.01
N ALA A 35 -17.30 -23.26 -1.67
CA ALA A 35 -15.95 -23.13 -2.21
C ALA A 35 -14.96 -22.56 -1.15
N PRO A 36 -14.39 -23.41 -0.29
CA PRO A 36 -13.56 -22.99 0.85
C PRO A 36 -12.16 -22.51 0.45
N ASN A 37 -11.75 -22.68 -0.80
CA ASN A 37 -10.44 -22.24 -1.27
C ASN A 37 -10.47 -20.84 -1.91
N ASN A 38 -11.63 -20.17 -1.93
CA ASN A 38 -11.74 -18.82 -2.49
C ASN A 38 -11.47 -17.74 -1.43
N HIS A 39 -10.26 -17.18 -1.48
CA HIS A 39 -9.81 -16.09 -0.59
C HIS A 39 -10.74 -14.86 -0.57
N ILE A 40 -11.46 -14.58 -1.66
CA ILE A 40 -12.36 -13.41 -1.75
C ILE A 40 -13.49 -13.50 -0.72
N TYR A 41 -14.04 -14.68 -0.49
CA TYR A 41 -15.18 -14.85 0.42
C TYR A 41 -14.78 -14.58 1.87
N TYR A 42 -13.60 -15.05 2.27
CA TYR A 42 -13.01 -14.72 3.57
C TYR A 42 -12.73 -13.21 3.70
N SER A 43 -12.22 -12.56 2.65
CA SER A 43 -12.00 -11.11 2.67
C SER A 43 -13.30 -10.32 2.87
N ASN A 44 -14.37 -10.73 2.18
CA ASN A 44 -15.67 -10.07 2.27
C ASN A 44 -16.35 -10.32 3.62
N ARG A 45 -16.28 -11.55 4.15
CA ARG A 45 -16.81 -11.87 5.48
C ARG A 45 -16.03 -11.17 6.59
N SER A 46 -14.70 -11.05 6.47
CA SER A 46 -13.86 -10.23 7.35
C SER A 46 -14.31 -8.77 7.36
N ALA A 47 -14.64 -8.20 6.19
CA ALA A 47 -15.17 -6.85 6.09
C ALA A 47 -16.50 -6.67 6.84
N ALA A 48 -17.41 -7.64 6.70
CA ALA A 48 -18.72 -7.62 7.38
C ALA A 48 -18.57 -7.76 8.91
N TYR A 49 -17.67 -8.63 9.38
CA TYR A 49 -17.33 -8.69 10.81
C TYR A 49 -16.73 -7.39 11.34
N GLY A 50 -15.85 -6.74 10.56
CA GLY A 50 -15.29 -5.45 10.92
C GLY A 50 -16.36 -4.35 11.02
N ALA A 51 -17.35 -4.35 10.14
CA ALA A 51 -18.47 -3.40 10.21
C ALA A 51 -19.33 -3.58 11.48
N LEU A 52 -19.37 -4.79 12.05
CA LEU A 52 -20.01 -5.10 13.33
C LEU A 52 -19.09 -4.98 14.54
N ASN A 53 -17.87 -4.45 14.38
CA ASN A 53 -16.83 -4.39 15.42
C ASN A 53 -16.44 -5.76 16.02
N LYS A 54 -16.70 -6.86 15.30
CA LYS A 54 -16.32 -8.24 15.70
C LYS A 54 -14.89 -8.51 15.23
N TRP A 55 -13.92 -7.78 15.77
CA TRP A 55 -12.56 -7.68 15.24
C TRP A 55 -11.75 -8.98 15.32
N GLU A 56 -11.98 -9.83 16.31
CA GLU A 56 -11.33 -11.14 16.46
C GLU A 56 -11.73 -12.08 15.30
N LYS A 57 -13.02 -12.09 14.96
CA LYS A 57 -13.54 -12.86 13.82
C LYS A 57 -13.06 -12.27 12.49
N ALA A 58 -13.02 -10.94 12.39
CA ALA A 58 -12.49 -10.26 11.22
C ALA A 58 -11.01 -10.59 10.99
N GLU A 59 -10.20 -10.65 12.05
CA GLU A 59 -8.78 -11.04 11.99
C GLU A 59 -8.63 -12.50 11.53
N GLN A 60 -9.43 -13.41 12.08
CA GLN A 60 -9.38 -14.83 11.71
C GLN A 60 -9.65 -15.03 10.21
N ASP A 61 -10.72 -14.44 9.68
CA ASP A 61 -11.06 -14.53 8.26
C ASP A 61 -10.02 -13.84 7.38
N ALA A 62 -9.48 -12.70 7.82
CA ALA A 62 -8.45 -12.00 7.07
C ALA A 62 -7.13 -12.80 7.02
N LYS A 63 -6.76 -13.49 8.10
CA LYS A 63 -5.61 -14.43 8.11
C LYS A 63 -5.81 -15.56 7.12
N GLU A 64 -7.01 -16.13 7.07
CA GLU A 64 -7.32 -17.22 6.13
C GLU A 64 -7.30 -16.74 4.68
N CYS A 65 -7.83 -15.53 4.41
CA CYS A 65 -7.71 -14.88 3.11
C CYS A 65 -6.25 -14.71 2.67
N VAL A 66 -5.38 -14.24 3.57
CA VAL A 66 -3.94 -14.04 3.28
C VAL A 66 -3.21 -15.37 3.14
N ARG A 67 -3.61 -16.40 3.91
CA ARG A 67 -3.08 -17.77 3.77
C ARG A 67 -3.36 -18.35 2.39
N LEU A 68 -4.58 -18.14 1.88
CA LEU A 68 -5.01 -18.61 0.56
C LEU A 68 -4.40 -17.80 -0.59
N ASN A 69 -4.26 -16.48 -0.43
CA ASN A 69 -3.60 -15.62 -1.41
C ASN A 69 -2.76 -14.52 -0.72
N PRO A 70 -1.45 -14.75 -0.51
CA PRO A 70 -0.57 -13.80 0.16
C PRO A 70 -0.38 -12.47 -0.57
N SER A 71 -0.58 -12.44 -1.89
CA SER A 71 -0.42 -11.25 -2.72
C SER A 71 -1.70 -10.42 -2.82
N PHE A 72 -2.80 -10.86 -2.19
CA PHE A 72 -4.06 -10.15 -2.26
C PHE A 72 -4.08 -8.92 -1.34
N LYS A 73 -3.78 -7.76 -1.92
CA LYS A 73 -3.69 -6.48 -1.20
C LYS A 73 -4.93 -6.17 -0.35
N LYS A 74 -6.14 -6.42 -0.84
CA LYS A 74 -7.38 -6.19 -0.06
C LYS A 74 -7.42 -7.07 1.20
N GLY A 75 -7.00 -8.34 1.11
CA GLY A 75 -6.91 -9.26 2.25
C GLY A 75 -5.92 -8.78 3.31
N LEU A 76 -4.72 -8.35 2.89
CA LEU A 76 -3.71 -7.77 3.77
C LEU A 76 -4.22 -6.50 4.47
N LEU A 77 -4.92 -5.62 3.76
CA LEU A 77 -5.52 -4.41 4.34
C LEU A 77 -6.62 -4.75 5.36
N ARG A 78 -7.44 -5.78 5.12
CA ARG A 78 -8.43 -6.26 6.10
C ARG A 78 -7.74 -6.77 7.37
N LEU A 79 -6.66 -7.54 7.21
CA LEU A 79 -5.90 -8.08 8.33
C LEU A 79 -5.24 -6.97 9.16
N ALA A 80 -4.54 -6.04 8.51
CA ALA A 80 -3.90 -4.91 9.18
C ALA A 80 -4.92 -4.05 9.95
N ASN A 81 -6.10 -3.80 9.37
CA ASN A 81 -7.15 -3.06 10.06
C ASN A 81 -7.69 -3.82 11.29
N ALA A 82 -7.95 -5.12 11.17
CA ALA A 82 -8.41 -5.93 12.29
C ALA A 82 -7.38 -5.97 13.43
N GLN A 83 -6.10 -6.18 13.10
CA GLN A 83 -4.99 -6.15 14.07
C GLN A 83 -4.89 -4.81 14.79
N ARG A 84 -5.02 -3.70 14.06
CA ARG A 84 -5.00 -2.35 14.64
C ARG A 84 -6.14 -2.14 15.64
N GLN A 85 -7.35 -2.60 15.32
CA GLN A 85 -8.50 -2.46 16.21
C GLN A 85 -8.41 -3.36 17.45
N LEU A 86 -7.66 -4.47 17.35
CA LEU A 86 -7.33 -5.33 18.49
C LEU A 86 -6.12 -4.83 19.31
N GLY A 87 -5.54 -3.67 18.97
CA GLY A 87 -4.36 -3.13 19.65
C GLY A 87 -3.04 -3.80 19.28
N LYS A 88 -3.02 -4.68 18.27
CA LYS A 88 -1.82 -5.39 17.78
C LYS A 88 -1.05 -4.53 16.78
N ASN A 89 -0.59 -3.36 17.25
CA ASN A 89 0.00 -2.32 16.40
C ASN A 89 1.24 -2.79 15.64
N ASP A 90 2.12 -3.57 16.28
CA ASP A 90 3.33 -4.11 15.65
C ASP A 90 2.99 -5.05 14.48
N GLU A 91 2.01 -5.93 14.67
CA GLU A 91 1.55 -6.85 13.62
C GLU A 91 0.84 -6.10 12.48
N ALA A 92 0.05 -5.07 12.82
CA ALA A 92 -0.65 -4.25 11.85
C ALA A 92 0.32 -3.49 10.94
N MET A 93 1.40 -2.93 11.49
CA MET A 93 2.46 -2.25 10.72
C MET A 93 3.17 -3.23 9.77
N ALA A 94 3.54 -4.41 10.25
CA ALA A 94 4.17 -5.44 9.43
C ALA A 94 3.27 -5.88 8.27
N THR A 95 1.99 -6.11 8.55
CA THR A 95 0.99 -6.50 7.54
C THR A 95 0.70 -5.36 6.55
N MET A 96 0.73 -4.10 7.00
CA MET A 96 0.54 -2.94 6.14
C MET A 96 1.75 -2.70 5.21
N ALA A 97 2.96 -2.96 5.69
CA ALA A 97 4.17 -2.95 4.87
C ALA A 97 4.07 -3.98 3.72
N LEU A 98 3.62 -5.21 4.05
CA LEU A 98 3.34 -6.24 3.04
C LEU A 98 2.32 -5.79 1.99
N ALA A 99 1.24 -5.11 2.41
CA ALA A 99 0.20 -4.63 1.50
C ALA A 99 0.71 -3.57 0.51
N ASN A 100 1.78 -2.85 0.86
CA ASN A 100 2.39 -1.79 0.06
C ASN A 100 3.59 -2.28 -0.78
N GLY A 101 3.86 -3.59 -0.81
CA GLY A 101 4.97 -4.18 -1.57
C GLY A 101 6.29 -4.19 -0.82
N GLY A 102 6.29 -3.84 0.47
CA GLY A 102 7.44 -4.02 1.36
C GLY A 102 7.59 -5.48 1.80
N SER A 103 8.82 -5.91 2.08
CA SER A 103 9.09 -7.17 2.77
C SER A 103 8.70 -7.07 4.25
N VAL A 104 8.34 -8.19 4.87
CA VAL A 104 8.11 -8.26 6.32
C VAL A 104 9.38 -7.79 7.03
N PRO A 105 9.36 -6.77 7.91
CA PRO A 105 10.47 -6.61 8.85
C PRO A 105 10.53 -7.89 9.68
N ALA A 106 11.66 -8.60 9.60
CA ALA A 106 11.87 -9.88 10.26
C ALA A 106 11.29 -9.87 11.68
N LYS A 107 10.44 -10.86 11.98
CA LYS A 107 9.78 -11.06 13.28
C LYS A 107 10.74 -10.68 14.43
N ARG A 108 10.42 -9.63 15.19
CA ARG A 108 10.81 -9.60 16.61
C ARG A 108 9.88 -10.55 17.34
N THR A 109 10.19 -11.84 17.29
CA THR A 109 9.67 -12.82 18.24
C THR A 109 10.10 -12.35 19.63
N LYS A 110 9.17 -11.77 20.38
CA LYS A 110 9.31 -11.66 21.83
C LYS A 110 9.20 -13.07 22.39
N GLN A 111 10.33 -13.76 22.46
CA GLN A 111 10.72 -14.72 23.51
C GLN A 111 11.91 -15.52 22.99
N GLU A 112 13.10 -15.13 23.45
CA GLU A 112 14.02 -16.02 24.15
C GLU A 112 15.10 -15.13 24.78
N THR A 113 15.35 -15.37 26.05
CA THR A 113 16.37 -14.73 26.88
C THR A 113 17.76 -14.95 26.26
N SER A 114 18.19 -14.09 25.36
CA SER A 114 19.61 -13.97 25.00
C SER A 114 20.28 -13.05 26.01
N ALA A 115 21.48 -13.42 26.45
CA ALA A 115 22.33 -12.59 27.29
C ALA A 115 22.32 -11.12 26.83
N PRO A 116 22.47 -10.14 27.75
CA PRO A 116 22.57 -8.73 27.39
C PRO A 116 23.66 -8.58 26.32
N LEU A 117 23.29 -8.01 25.17
CA LEU A 117 24.26 -7.68 24.11
C LEU A 117 25.44 -6.92 24.73
N PRO A 118 26.69 -7.17 24.29
CA PRO A 118 27.85 -6.42 24.76
C PRO A 118 27.58 -4.90 24.71
N GLN A 119 28.02 -4.15 25.73
CA GLN A 119 27.78 -2.70 25.82
C GLN A 119 28.32 -1.93 24.60
N SER A 120 29.38 -2.42 23.95
CA SER A 120 29.91 -1.88 22.69
C SER A 120 28.88 -1.92 21.56
N VAL A 121 28.21 -3.06 21.37
CA VAL A 121 27.22 -3.27 20.31
C VAL A 121 25.92 -2.51 20.61
N GLN A 122 25.54 -2.39 21.89
CA GLN A 122 24.39 -1.54 22.27
C GLN A 122 24.62 -0.08 21.91
N LYS A 123 25.83 0.44 22.16
CA LYS A 123 26.19 1.82 21.86
C LYS A 123 26.23 2.07 20.34
N GLU A 124 26.82 1.17 19.58
CA GLU A 124 26.87 1.25 18.11
C GLU A 124 25.48 1.17 17.47
N LEU A 125 24.60 0.30 17.98
CA LEU A 125 23.20 0.22 17.55
C LEU A 125 22.43 1.51 17.87
N GLN A 126 22.71 2.13 19.01
CA GLN A 126 22.08 3.38 19.42
C GLN A 126 22.55 4.58 18.57
N GLU A 127 23.79 4.58 18.09
CA GLU A 127 24.32 5.57 17.14
C GLU A 127 23.78 5.40 15.71
N LEU A 128 23.47 4.17 15.30
CA LEU A 128 22.88 3.86 13.99
C LEU A 128 21.37 4.14 13.92
N GLN A 129 20.67 4.09 15.05
CA GLN A 129 19.22 4.29 15.10
C GLN A 129 18.72 5.64 14.53
N PRO A 130 19.31 6.81 14.85
CA PRO A 130 18.90 8.06 14.24
C PRO A 130 19.16 8.09 12.72
N GLN A 131 20.20 7.40 12.24
CA GLN A 131 20.52 7.32 10.81
C GLN A 131 19.45 6.51 10.05
N PHE A 132 18.94 5.42 10.64
CA PHE A 132 17.81 4.68 10.08
C PHE A 132 16.54 5.52 10.02
N GLN A 133 16.26 6.28 11.08
CA GLN A 133 15.06 7.12 11.13
C GLN A 133 15.12 8.25 10.09
N SER A 134 16.28 8.90 9.90
CA SER A 134 16.43 9.91 8.86
C SER A 134 16.31 9.32 7.47
N LEU A 135 16.97 8.18 7.21
CA LEU A 135 16.92 7.47 5.94
C LEU A 135 15.49 7.06 5.57
N HIS A 136 14.73 6.53 6.55
CA HIS A 136 13.35 6.13 6.35
C HIS A 136 12.43 7.32 6.02
N ARG A 137 12.57 8.43 6.75
CA ARG A 137 11.81 9.67 6.49
C ARG A 137 12.11 10.24 5.11
N GLU A 138 13.37 10.19 4.67
CA GLU A 138 13.76 10.66 3.34
C GLU A 138 13.14 9.79 2.24
N LEU A 139 13.19 8.47 2.38
CA LEU A 139 12.53 7.53 1.46
C LEU A 139 11.02 7.77 1.38
N GLU A 140 10.34 7.90 2.52
CA GLU A 140 8.90 8.17 2.56
C GLU A 140 8.53 9.49 1.87
N THR A 141 9.36 10.53 2.06
CA THR A 141 9.18 11.82 1.39
C THR A 141 9.34 11.70 -0.13
N ILE A 142 10.32 10.92 -0.60
CA ILE A 142 10.55 10.68 -2.03
C ILE A 142 9.38 9.90 -2.63
N GLU A 143 8.90 8.85 -1.97
CA GLU A 143 7.76 8.06 -2.43
C GLU A 143 6.47 8.87 -2.52
N SER A 144 6.24 9.75 -1.55
CA SER A 144 5.11 10.70 -1.58
C SER A 144 5.19 11.62 -2.80
N LYS A 145 6.38 12.21 -3.07
CA LYS A 145 6.60 13.06 -4.25
C LYS A 145 6.39 12.30 -5.57
N LEU A 146 6.95 11.10 -5.70
CA LEU A 146 6.74 10.24 -6.87
C LEU A 146 5.25 9.93 -7.07
N GLY A 147 4.52 9.68 -5.99
CA GLY A 147 3.06 9.51 -6.01
C GLY A 147 2.31 10.74 -6.54
N THR A 148 2.72 11.95 -6.16
CA THR A 148 2.13 13.19 -6.69
C THR A 148 2.41 13.38 -8.18
N PHE A 149 3.64 13.15 -8.63
CA PHE A 149 4.01 13.24 -10.05
C PHE A 149 3.28 12.20 -10.90
N SER A 150 3.09 10.97 -10.39
CA SER A 150 2.33 9.92 -11.10
C SER A 150 0.88 10.34 -11.37
N ARG A 151 0.22 10.97 -10.37
CA ARG A 151 -1.14 11.51 -10.53
C ARG A 151 -1.19 12.66 -11.52
N GLU A 152 -0.22 13.56 -11.43
CA GLU A 152 -0.11 14.73 -12.30
C GLU A 152 0.13 14.33 -13.77
N LYS A 153 0.99 13.34 -14.01
CA LYS A 153 1.23 12.77 -15.35
C LYS A 153 -0.03 12.15 -15.93
N LYS A 154 -0.79 11.42 -15.11
CA LYS A 154 -2.09 10.86 -15.52
C LYS A 154 -3.10 11.97 -15.86
N ARG A 155 -3.15 13.04 -15.07
CA ARG A 155 -3.98 14.22 -15.35
C ARG A 155 -3.63 14.82 -16.70
N ILE A 156 -2.35 15.09 -16.94
CA ILE A 156 -1.88 15.68 -18.20
C ILE A 156 -2.20 14.77 -19.39
N GLN A 157 -2.03 13.46 -19.24
CA GLN A 157 -2.38 12.50 -20.29
C GLN A 157 -3.87 12.57 -20.64
N LEU A 158 -4.75 12.57 -19.63
CA LEU A 158 -6.19 12.72 -19.84
C LEU A 158 -6.54 14.05 -20.49
N THR A 159 -5.94 15.16 -20.06
CA THR A 159 -6.18 16.48 -20.67
C THR A 159 -5.75 16.52 -22.13
N LYS A 160 -4.68 15.81 -22.52
CA LYS A 160 -4.29 15.70 -23.94
C LYS A 160 -5.30 14.89 -24.75
N GLU A 161 -5.81 13.80 -24.18
CA GLU A 161 -6.86 12.99 -24.81
C GLU A 161 -8.15 13.79 -25.00
N GLU A 162 -8.51 14.60 -23.99
CA GLU A 162 -9.66 15.52 -24.06
C GLU A 162 -9.45 16.58 -25.15
N LEU A 163 -8.27 17.23 -25.20
CA LEU A 163 -7.94 18.22 -26.22
C LEU A 163 -7.98 17.63 -27.65
N ALA A 164 -7.47 16.40 -27.82
CA ALA A 164 -7.47 15.72 -29.12
C ALA A 164 -8.88 15.31 -29.58
N ALA A 165 -9.83 15.15 -28.66
CA ALA A 165 -11.21 14.79 -28.97
C ALA A 165 -12.09 16.02 -29.29
N LEU A 166 -11.58 17.25 -29.13
CA LEU A 166 -12.36 18.46 -29.38
C LEU A 166 -12.58 18.72 -30.88
N PRO A 167 -13.75 19.26 -31.27
CA PRO A 167 -13.96 19.76 -32.63
C PRO A 167 -12.99 20.88 -33.00
N SER A 168 -12.62 20.99 -34.28
CA SER A 168 -11.60 21.92 -34.78
C SER A 168 -11.91 23.40 -34.59
N ASP A 169 -13.18 23.79 -34.38
CA ASP A 169 -13.61 25.18 -34.17
C ASP A 169 -13.71 25.57 -32.68
N THR A 170 -13.24 24.70 -31.78
CA THR A 170 -13.32 24.90 -30.35
C THR A 170 -12.24 25.86 -29.87
N ARG A 171 -12.64 26.95 -29.20
CA ARG A 171 -11.70 27.83 -28.49
C ARG A 171 -11.15 27.12 -27.26
N THR A 172 -9.83 27.05 -27.16
CA THR A 172 -9.14 26.43 -26.02
C THR A 172 -8.37 27.46 -25.22
N TYR A 173 -8.21 27.19 -23.93
CA TYR A 173 -7.58 28.11 -22.99
C TYR A 173 -6.57 27.37 -22.11
N SER A 174 -5.42 27.99 -21.86
CA SER A 174 -4.46 27.54 -20.86
C SER A 174 -4.51 28.44 -19.63
N SER A 175 -4.54 27.84 -18.44
CA SER A 175 -4.44 28.58 -17.18
C SER A 175 -3.01 29.07 -16.93
N ILE A 176 -2.85 30.34 -16.57
CA ILE A 176 -1.62 30.95 -16.05
C ILE A 176 -1.97 31.61 -14.72
N GLY A 177 -1.69 30.92 -13.62
CA GLY A 177 -2.14 31.34 -12.30
C GLY A 177 -3.67 31.33 -12.21
N LYS A 178 -4.27 32.51 -12.00
CA LYS A 178 -5.74 32.69 -11.97
C LYS A 178 -6.33 33.17 -13.31
N MET A 179 -5.50 33.42 -14.31
CA MET A 179 -5.92 33.90 -15.63
C MET A 179 -5.99 32.75 -16.62
N PHE A 180 -6.82 32.91 -17.65
CA PHE A 180 -6.94 31.96 -18.76
C PHE A 180 -6.58 32.69 -20.05
N LEU A 181 -5.59 32.17 -20.77
CA LEU A 181 -5.14 32.71 -22.05
C LEU A 181 -5.68 31.83 -23.17
N GLU A 182 -6.31 32.44 -24.16
CA GLU A 182 -6.75 31.73 -25.37
C GLU A 182 -5.53 31.29 -26.17
N MET A 183 -5.48 30.01 -26.53
CA MET A 183 -4.37 29.37 -27.24
C MET A 183 -4.93 28.28 -28.16
N THR A 184 -4.19 27.87 -29.19
CA THR A 184 -4.64 26.76 -30.04
C THR A 184 -4.50 25.41 -29.33
N PRO A 185 -5.26 24.38 -29.74
CA PRO A 185 -5.10 23.03 -29.19
C PRO A 185 -3.67 22.49 -29.29
N GLU A 186 -2.96 22.81 -30.37
CA GLU A 186 -1.57 22.41 -30.60
C GLU A 186 -0.61 23.09 -29.63
N GLU A 187 -0.77 24.40 -29.41
CA GLU A 187 0.04 25.16 -28.46
C GLU A 187 -0.20 24.70 -27.01
N ASN A 188 -1.47 24.41 -26.66
CA ASN A 188 -1.83 23.85 -25.37
C ASN A 188 -1.18 22.47 -25.15
N THR A 189 -1.20 21.61 -26.18
CA THR A 189 -0.56 20.30 -26.13
C THR A 189 0.96 20.41 -25.97
N ALA A 190 1.61 21.29 -26.74
CA ALA A 190 3.05 21.53 -26.64
C ALA A 190 3.46 22.03 -25.25
N ARG A 191 2.64 22.86 -24.61
CA ARG A 191 2.86 23.33 -23.24
C ARG A 191 2.75 22.18 -22.22
N LEU A 192 1.74 21.32 -22.39
CA LEU A 192 1.58 20.12 -21.57
C LEU A 192 2.75 19.12 -21.76
N ASP A 193 3.29 19.00 -22.98
CA ASP A 193 4.50 18.22 -23.27
C ASP A 193 5.74 18.79 -22.56
N GLY A 194 5.94 20.10 -22.60
CA GLY A 194 7.03 20.76 -21.90
C GLY A 194 6.99 20.52 -20.39
N ASN A 195 5.80 20.64 -19.78
CA ASN A 195 5.58 20.31 -18.37
C ASN A 195 5.84 18.82 -18.09
N SER A 196 5.39 17.93 -18.98
CA SER A 196 5.65 16.48 -18.87
C SER A 196 7.15 16.17 -18.81
N ARG A 197 7.95 16.74 -19.72
CA ARG A 197 9.39 16.51 -19.77
C ARG A 197 10.10 16.98 -18.51
N SER A 198 9.77 18.19 -18.03
CA SER A 198 10.36 18.72 -16.79
C SER A 198 10.04 17.85 -15.57
N MET A 199 8.85 17.23 -15.52
CA MET A 199 8.54 16.26 -14.46
C MET A 199 9.27 14.94 -14.66
N ASP A 200 9.41 14.45 -15.89
CA ASP A 200 10.14 13.21 -16.16
C ASP A 200 11.61 13.31 -15.67
N ASP A 201 12.27 14.46 -15.87
CA ASP A 201 13.61 14.71 -15.33
C ASP A 201 13.64 14.69 -13.79
N GLN A 202 12.63 15.29 -13.14
CA GLN A 202 12.51 15.29 -11.67
C GLN A 202 12.21 13.89 -11.11
N ILE A 203 11.36 13.13 -11.79
CA ILE A 203 11.05 11.74 -11.45
C ILE A 203 12.34 10.91 -11.54
N ALA A 204 13.09 11.01 -12.64
CA ALA A 204 14.34 10.28 -12.82
C ALA A 204 15.36 10.61 -11.71
N ALA A 205 15.49 11.89 -11.33
CA ALA A 205 16.36 12.30 -10.23
C ALA A 205 15.90 11.73 -8.87
N LEU A 206 14.59 11.74 -8.59
CA LEU A 206 14.02 11.17 -7.37
C LEU A 206 14.16 9.64 -7.33
N GLU A 207 13.97 8.95 -8.44
CA GLU A 207 14.14 7.50 -8.56
C GLU A 207 15.61 7.09 -8.35
N ALA A 208 16.56 7.82 -8.95
CA ALA A 208 17.98 7.60 -8.72
C ALA A 208 18.34 7.80 -7.24
N ARG A 209 17.81 8.86 -6.61
CA ARG A 209 18.00 9.11 -5.17
C ARG A 209 17.37 8.00 -4.33
N LYS A 210 16.16 7.53 -4.66
CA LYS A 210 15.49 6.42 -3.99
C LYS A 210 16.36 5.16 -4.02
N GLN A 211 16.83 4.76 -5.20
CA GLN A 211 17.69 3.59 -5.36
C GLN A 211 18.98 3.70 -4.54
N TYR A 212 19.60 4.88 -4.50
CA TYR A 212 20.78 5.13 -3.68
C TYR A 212 20.50 4.89 -2.19
N LEU A 213 19.41 5.47 -1.66
CA LEU A 213 19.03 5.33 -0.26
C LEU A 213 18.60 3.91 0.10
N GLU A 214 17.94 3.19 -0.82
CA GLU A 214 17.62 1.77 -0.62
C GLU A 214 18.86 0.90 -0.52
N ARG A 215 19.87 1.13 -1.39
CA ARG A 215 21.17 0.42 -1.27
C ARG A 215 21.87 0.74 0.04
N GLN A 216 21.85 2.00 0.45
CA GLN A 216 22.40 2.42 1.75
C GLN A 216 21.69 1.71 2.90
N LYS A 217 20.36 1.64 2.87
CA LYS A 217 19.56 0.93 3.87
C LYS A 217 19.97 -0.54 3.99
N VAL A 218 20.03 -1.25 2.86
CA VAL A 218 20.42 -2.67 2.82
C VAL A 218 21.84 -2.88 3.36
N SER A 219 22.78 -1.99 3.03
CA SER A 219 24.14 -2.05 3.55
C SER A 219 24.18 -1.87 5.07
N LEU A 220 23.43 -0.90 5.63
CA LEU A 220 23.35 -0.72 7.08
C LEU A 220 22.70 -1.93 7.77
N GLU A 221 21.66 -2.51 7.17
CA GLU A 221 21.00 -3.73 7.70
C GLU A 221 21.95 -4.94 7.71
N SER A 222 22.80 -5.08 6.69
CA SER A 222 23.85 -6.10 6.65
C SER A 222 24.87 -5.91 7.76
N ASN A 223 25.38 -4.68 7.95
CA ASN A 223 26.36 -4.37 9.00
C ASN A 223 25.80 -4.68 10.40
N ILE A 224 24.54 -4.31 10.68
CA ILE A 224 23.88 -4.64 11.95
C ILE A 224 23.76 -6.16 12.11
N SER A 225 23.39 -6.87 11.05
CA SER A 225 23.23 -8.33 11.10
C SER A 225 24.56 -9.03 11.39
N GLU A 226 25.66 -8.55 10.81
CA GLU A 226 27.02 -9.02 11.09
C GLU A 226 27.45 -8.73 12.53
N LEU A 227 27.23 -7.51 13.03
CA LEU A 227 27.51 -7.14 14.42
C LEU A 227 26.75 -8.03 15.42
N LEU A 228 25.48 -8.33 15.14
CA LEU A 228 24.66 -9.22 15.96
C LEU A 228 25.11 -10.69 15.86
N ALA A 229 25.65 -11.13 14.72
CA ALA A 229 26.18 -12.48 14.54
C ALA A 229 27.50 -12.68 15.32
N GLN A 230 28.38 -11.68 15.34
CA GLN A 230 29.62 -11.69 16.13
C GLN A 230 29.38 -11.76 17.64
N CYS A 231 28.20 -11.35 18.11
CA CYS A 231 27.81 -11.45 19.53
C CYS A 231 27.32 -12.85 19.95
N LYS A 232 27.08 -13.76 19.00
CA LYS A 232 26.53 -15.11 19.26
C LYS A 232 27.60 -16.21 19.30
N THR A 233 28.86 -15.85 19.07
CA THR A 233 30.05 -16.71 19.19
C THR A 233 30.80 -16.38 20.48
#